data_AF-A0A963NWN5-F1
#
_entry.id   AF-A0A963NWN5-F1
#
_cell.length_a   1.000
_cell.length_b   1.000
_cell.length_c   1.000
_cell.angle_alpha   90.00
_cell.angle_beta   90.00
_cell.angle_gamma   90.00
#
_symmetry.space_group_name_H-M   'P 1'
#
loop_
_entity.id
_entity.type
_entity.pdbx_description
1 polymer ?
#
loop_
_entity_poly.entity_id
_entity_poly.type
_entity_poly.pdbx_seq_one_letter_code
_entity_poly.pdbx_strand_id
1 'polypeptide(L)'
;WGLVFLAPQLVKLALLFGPAEYFALFTLAFATLGGISSSNQAKSAFAAALGVGIAMVGVDGQTGVPRFTFGEVHLYDGIDFLVA
;
A
#
# COMPACT_ATOMS: atom_id res chain seq x y z
N TRP A 1 5.95 11.98 -24.77
CA TRP A 1 6.91 13.08 -24.54
C TRP A 1 6.78 13.73 -23.17
N GLY A 2 5.60 14.14 -22.69
CA GLY A 2 5.46 14.75 -21.34
C GLY A 2 6.03 13.94 -20.17
N LEU A 3 5.80 12.62 -20.15
CA LEU A 3 6.40 11.72 -19.16
C LEU A 3 7.94 11.70 -19.22
N VAL A 4 8.53 11.77 -20.41
CA VAL A 4 10.01 11.72 -20.60
C VAL A 4 10.68 12.95 -19.99
N PHE A 5 10.01 14.11 -19.99
CA PHE A 5 10.53 15.33 -19.39
C PHE A 5 10.19 15.46 -17.89
N LEU A 6 9.00 15.02 -17.48
CA LEU A 6 8.52 15.22 -16.11
C LEU A 6 9.00 14.12 -15.15
N ALA A 7 9.07 12.87 -15.59
CA ALA A 7 9.52 11.74 -14.77
C ALA A 7 10.90 11.95 -14.12
N PRO A 8 11.96 12.40 -14.84
CA PRO A 8 13.26 12.59 -14.20
C PRO A 8 13.28 13.72 -13.16
N GLN A 9 12.43 14.74 -13.31
CA GLN A 9 12.31 15.80 -12.29
C GLN A 9 11.55 15.31 -11.06
N LEU A 10 10.49 14.53 -11.26
CA LEU A 10 9.70 13.95 -10.18
C LEU A 10 10.53 12.95 -9.35
N VAL A 11 11.34 12.11 -10.00
CA VAL A 11 12.22 11.14 -9.33
C VAL A 11 13.25 11.84 -8.45
N LYS A 12 13.86 12.94 -8.93
CA LYS A 12 14.80 13.71 -8.10
C LYS A 12 14.17 14.22 -6.81
N LEU A 13 12.91 14.65 -6.88
CA LEU A 13 12.16 15.07 -5.71
C LEU A 13 11.84 13.88 -4.80
N ALA A 14 11.39 12.75 -5.37
CA ALA A 14 11.06 11.54 -4.61
C ALA A 14 12.26 10.95 -3.86
N LEU A 15 13.47 11.03 -4.43
CA LEU A 15 14.70 10.57 -3.78
C LEU A 15 15.10 11.41 -2.55
N LEU A 16 14.55 12.62 -2.39
CA LEU A 16 14.77 13.45 -1.22
C LEU A 16 13.83 13.08 -0.05
N PHE A 17 12.85 12.20 -0.26
CA PHE A 17 11.88 11.85 0.77
C PHE A 17 12.55 11.00 1.83
N GLY A 18 12.54 11.50 3.06
CA GLY A 18 12.99 10.78 4.23
C GLY A 18 11.87 9.93 4.85
N PRO A 19 12.20 9.18 5.91
CA PRO A 19 11.22 8.37 6.63
C PRO A 19 10.00 9.16 7.12
N ALA A 20 10.18 10.43 7.51
CA ALA A 20 9.12 11.29 8.00
C ALA A 20 8.13 11.68 6.88
N GLU A 21 8.63 12.01 5.70
CA GLU A 21 7.81 12.36 4.54
C GLU A 21 7.01 11.16 4.05
N TYR A 22 7.61 9.97 4.01
CA TYR A 22 6.88 8.73 3.71
C TYR A 22 5.75 8.49 4.70
N PHE A 23 6.02 8.61 6.00
CA PHE A 23 4.99 8.47 7.02
C PHE A 23 3.83 9.47 6.85
N ALA A 24 4.17 10.74 6.60
CA ALA A 24 3.18 11.79 6.37
C ALA A 24 2.33 11.52 5.11
N LEU A 25 2.96 11.08 4.01
CA LEU A 25 2.26 10.70 2.78
C LEU A 25 1.26 9.57 3.01
N PHE A 26 1.68 8.48 3.65
CA PHE A 26 0.79 7.35 3.93
C PHE A 26 -0.35 7.75 4.87
N THR A 27 -0.06 8.54 5.90
CA THR A 27 -1.08 9.06 6.83
C THR A 27 -2.09 9.92 6.09
N LEU A 28 -1.64 10.81 5.20
CA LEU A 28 -2.52 11.63 4.36
C LEU A 28 -3.35 10.77 3.41
N ALA A 29 -2.77 9.74 2.79
CA ALA A 29 -3.49 8.81 1.93
C ALA A 29 -4.62 8.10 2.70
N PHE A 30 -4.36 7.57 3.89
CA PHE A 30 -5.40 6.96 4.71
C PHE A 30 -6.44 7.98 5.21
N ALA A 31 -6.01 9.18 5.59
CA ALA A 31 -6.91 10.25 6.03
C ALA A 31 -7.84 10.71 4.89
N THR A 32 -7.35 10.76 3.65
CA THR A 32 -8.19 11.12 2.49
C THR A 32 -9.11 9.98 2.09
N LEU A 33 -8.64 8.73 2.06
CA LEU A 33 -9.47 7.55 1.78
C LEU A 33 -10.61 7.39 2.80
N GLY A 34 -10.33 7.56 4.09
CA GLY A 34 -11.32 7.37 5.14
C GLY A 34 -12.15 8.63 5.47
N GLY A 35 -11.48 9.78 5.52
CA GLY A 35 -12.08 11.06 5.90
C GLY A 35 -13.03 11.63 4.86
N ILE A 36 -12.72 11.50 3.57
CA ILE A 36 -13.48 12.19 2.50
C ILE A 36 -14.63 11.34 1.95
N SER A 37 -14.51 10.00 1.97
CA SER A 37 -15.45 9.13 1.27
C SER A 37 -16.54 8.48 2.15
N SER A 38 -16.40 8.47 3.48
CA SER A 38 -17.25 7.65 4.35
C SER A 38 -18.15 8.45 5.29
N SER A 39 -19.45 8.12 5.29
CA SER A 39 -20.42 8.59 6.28
C SER A 39 -20.13 8.07 7.70
N ASN A 40 -19.36 6.98 7.81
CA ASN A 40 -18.95 6.40 9.08
C ASN A 40 -17.44 6.15 9.09
N GLN A 41 -16.73 6.97 9.85
CA GLN A 41 -15.27 6.95 9.97
C GLN A 41 -14.74 5.63 10.57
N ALA A 42 -15.42 5.09 11.58
CA ALA A 42 -15.01 3.84 12.21
C ALA A 42 -15.11 2.64 11.24
N LYS A 43 -16.18 2.59 10.43
CA LYS A 43 -16.34 1.56 9.40
C LYS A 43 -15.25 1.65 8.33
N SER A 44 -14.88 2.86 7.94
CA SER A 44 -13.81 3.06 6.96
C SER A 44 -12.45 2.66 7.50
N ALA A 45 -12.12 3.05 8.74
CA ALA A 45 -10.88 2.63 9.39
C ALA A 45 -10.78 1.10 9.50
N PHE A 46 -11.88 0.43 9.86
CA PHE A 46 -11.92 -1.04 9.91
C PHE A 46 -11.74 -1.68 8.52
N ALA A 47 -12.41 -1.16 7.49
CA ALA A 47 -12.25 -1.65 6.12
C ALA A 47 -10.83 -1.45 5.59
N ALA A 48 -10.19 -0.31 5.89
CA ALA A 48 -8.80 -0.03 5.52
C ALA A 48 -7.84 -0.98 6.24
N ALA A 49 -8.00 -1.18 7.55
CA ALA A 49 -7.20 -2.13 8.33
C ALA A 49 -7.32 -3.56 7.80
N LEU A 50 -8.55 -3.98 7.45
CA LEU A 50 -8.80 -5.29 6.86
C LEU A 50 -8.12 -5.44 5.49
N GLY A 51 -8.26 -4.45 4.60
CA GLY A 51 -7.62 -4.47 3.29
C GLY A 51 -6.10 -4.52 3.37
N VAL A 52 -5.51 -3.75 4.28
CA VAL A 52 -4.06 -3.77 4.55
C VAL A 52 -3.62 -5.14 5.10
N GLY A 53 -4.41 -5.76 5.98
CA GLY A 53 -4.15 -7.12 6.47
C GLY A 53 -4.14 -8.17 5.35
N ILE A 54 -5.14 -8.12 4.45
CA ILE A 54 -5.24 -9.02 3.29
C ILE A 54 -4.05 -8.80 2.33
N ALA A 55 -3.66 -7.54 2.09
CA ALA A 55 -2.53 -7.21 1.22
C ALA A 55 -1.16 -7.64 1.76
N MET A 56 -1.05 -7.95 3.07
CA MET A 56 0.18 -8.48 3.67
C MET A 56 0.34 -9.99 3.51
N VAL A 57 -0.66 -10.71 3.00
CA VAL A 57 -0.57 -12.15 2.73
C VAL A 57 0.38 -12.39 1.57
N GLY A 58 1.44 -13.17 1.78
CA GLY A 58 2.41 -13.51 0.74
C GLY A 58 3.85 -13.54 1.24
N VAL A 59 4.78 -13.73 0.30
CA VAL A 59 6.22 -13.61 0.57
C VAL A 59 6.66 -12.16 0.43
N ASP A 60 7.31 -11.63 1.48
CA ASP A 60 7.87 -10.27 1.43
C ASP A 60 9.05 -10.19 0.44
N GLY A 61 8.92 -9.35 -0.59
CA GLY A 61 9.90 -9.25 -1.67
C GLY A 61 11.27 -8.65 -1.29
N GLN A 62 11.42 -8.08 -0.08
CA GLN A 62 12.71 -7.55 0.39
C GLN A 62 13.46 -8.56 1.25
N THR A 63 12.73 -9.29 2.10
CA THR A 63 13.30 -10.18 3.12
C THR A 63 13.14 -11.66 2.80
N GLY A 64 12.27 -12.03 1.86
CA GLY A 64 11.95 -13.41 1.50
C GLY A 64 11.14 -14.16 2.57
N VAL A 65 10.67 -13.46 3.60
CA VAL A 65 9.93 -14.06 4.72
C VAL A 65 8.43 -14.14 4.38
N PRO A 66 7.80 -15.32 4.54
CA PRO A 66 6.36 -15.44 4.37
C PRO A 66 5.60 -14.74 5.51
N ARG A 67 4.58 -13.94 5.15
CA ARG A 67 3.68 -13.25 6.08
C ARG A 67 2.25 -13.70 5.84
N PHE A 68 1.57 -14.12 6.91
CA PHE A 68 0.18 -14.59 6.88
C PHE A 68 -0.11 -15.71 5.85
N THR A 69 0.89 -16.51 5.47
CA THR A 69 0.71 -17.66 4.55
C THR A 69 0.36 -18.97 5.27
N PHE A 70 0.45 -19.01 6.61
CA PHE A 70 0.07 -20.17 7.44
C PHE A 70 0.71 -21.52 7.05
N GLY A 71 1.80 -21.52 6.29
CA GLY A 71 2.47 -22.73 5.78
C GLY A 71 1.92 -23.26 4.46
N GLU A 72 0.91 -22.62 3.87
CA GLU A 72 0.35 -23.00 2.57
C GLU A 72 1.11 -22.35 1.42
N VAL A 73 1.60 -23.17 0.49
CA VAL A 73 2.39 -22.71 -0.67
C VAL A 73 1.55 -21.86 -1.62
N HIS A 74 0.25 -22.15 -1.72
CA HIS A 74 -0.68 -21.38 -2.55
C HIS A 74 -0.83 -19.91 -2.11
N LEU A 75 -0.50 -19.60 -0.85
CA LEU A 75 -0.58 -18.23 -0.33
C LEU A 75 0.72 -17.44 -0.53
N TYR A 76 1.78 -18.04 -1.11
CA TYR A 76 3.07 -17.38 -1.28
C TYR A 76 3.00 -16.26 -2.32
N ASP A 77 2.20 -16.46 -3.37
CA ASP A 77 1.90 -15.46 -4.40
C ASP A 77 0.92 -14.37 -3.91
N GLY A 78 0.42 -14.51 -2.68
CA GLY A 78 -0.55 -13.60 -2.07
C GLY A 78 -1.98 -13.84 -2.56
N ILE A 79 -2.84 -12.83 -2.39
CA ILE A 79 -4.25 -12.89 -2.78
C ILE A 79 -4.42 -12.07 -4.05
N ASP A 80 -4.81 -12.74 -5.14
CA ASP A 80 -5.12 -12.05 -6.41
C ASP A 80 -6.46 -11.31 -6.29
N PHE A 81 -6.44 -10.03 -6.66
CA PHE A 81 -7.63 -9.16 -6.64
C PHE A 81 -8.34 -9.10 -8.00
N LEU A 82 -7.76 -9.72 -9.03
CA LEU A 82 -8.36 -9.79 -10.37
C LEU A 82 -9.25 -11.02 -10.48
N VAL A 83 -10.52 -10.81 -10.85
CA VAL A 83 -11.34 -11.90 -11.40
C VAL A 83 -11.01 -11.95 -12.89
N ALA A 84 -10.37 -13.02 -13.34
CA ALA A 84 -10.15 -13.31 -14.76
C ALA A 84 -11.38 -13.99 -15.36
#